data_AF-A0A8T3Z4C9-F1
#
_entry.id   AF-A0A8T3Z4C9-F1
#
_cell.length_a   1.000
_cell.length_b   1.000
_cell.length_c   1.000
_cell.angle_alpha   90.00
_cell.angle_beta   90.00
_cell.angle_gamma   90.00
#
_symmetry.space_group_name_H-M   'P 1'
#
loop_
_entity.id
_entity.type
_entity.pdbx_description
1 polymer ?
#
loop_
_entity_poly.entity_id
_entity_poly.type
_entity_poly.pdbx_seq_one_letter_code
_entity_poly.pdbx_strand_id
1 'polypeptide(L)'
;MDIDWGAVIVGFILSIVLGAVFVIIIPAVGSVLGLLIAGMVVGYMVGGTAGNGMANGAVSGLFGAIVLSILMLIFGTLILGIIGFAAATVTSIFLFIAFFGVMILMAIGGAIGSLIKGEA
;
A
#
# COMPACT_ATOMS: atom_id res chain seq x y z
N MET A 1 -17.07 -0.93 -10.94
CA MET A 1 -15.90 -1.10 -10.05
C MET A 1 -15.27 0.25 -10.01
N ASP A 2 -15.55 0.98 -8.93
CA ASP A 2 -15.18 2.38 -8.83
C ASP A 2 -14.05 2.48 -7.82
N ILE A 3 -13.03 3.26 -8.16
CA ILE A 3 -11.89 3.48 -7.28
C ILE A 3 -12.24 4.63 -6.34
N ASP A 4 -12.40 4.31 -5.06
CA ASP A 4 -12.59 5.27 -3.99
C ASP A 4 -11.22 5.81 -3.55
N TRP A 5 -10.88 7.00 -4.03
CA TRP A 5 -9.61 7.64 -3.71
C TRP A 5 -9.45 7.98 -2.22
N GLY A 6 -10.55 8.19 -1.50
CA GLY A 6 -10.51 8.39 -0.06
C GLY A 6 -10.03 7.13 0.66
N ALA A 7 -10.62 5.98 0.31
CA ALA A 7 -10.21 4.68 0.82
C ALA A 7 -8.77 4.32 0.41
N VAL A 8 -8.39 4.59 -0.84
CA VAL A 8 -7.03 4.36 -1.37
C VAL A 8 -5.97 5.13 -0.55
N ILE A 9 -6.21 6.41 -0.27
CA ILE A 9 -5.29 7.26 0.49
C ILE A 9 -5.19 6.79 1.95
N VAL A 10 -6.33 6.47 2.59
CA VAL A 10 -6.34 5.93 3.96
C VAL A 10 -5.59 4.61 4.02
N GLY A 11 -5.84 3.70 3.07
CA GLY A 11 -5.13 2.42 2.96
C GLY A 11 -3.63 2.59 2.80
N PHE A 12 -3.19 3.57 2.00
CA PHE A 12 -1.77 3.87 1.83
C PHE A 12 -1.14 4.31 3.14
N ILE A 13 -1.75 5.28 3.84
CA ILE A 13 -1.24 5.77 5.13
C ILE A 13 -1.21 4.63 6.15
N LEU A 14 -2.28 3.83 6.25
CA LEU A 14 -2.34 2.70 7.16
C LEU A 14 -1.32 1.61 6.81
N SER A 15 -1.06 1.35 5.53
CA SER A 15 -0.06 0.37 5.11
C SER A 15 1.34 0.72 5.62
N ILE A 16 1.69 2.01 5.61
CA ILE A 16 2.95 2.52 6.17
C ILE A 16 2.94 2.37 7.68
N VAL A 17 1.90 2.90 8.34
CA VAL A 17 1.83 2.95 9.80
C VAL A 17 1.75 1.56 10.41
N LEU A 18 0.77 0.74 9.99
CA LEU A 18 0.57 -0.61 10.52
C LEU A 18 1.71 -1.54 10.11
N GLY A 19 2.22 -1.43 8.88
CA GLY A 19 3.37 -2.21 8.44
C GLY A 19 4.61 -1.96 9.30
N ALA A 20 4.89 -0.69 9.61
CA ALA A 20 6.01 -0.29 10.46
C ALA A 20 5.81 -0.67 11.93
N VAL A 21 4.61 -0.49 12.48
CA VAL A 21 4.31 -0.83 13.88
C VAL A 21 4.39 -2.34 14.09
N PHE A 22 3.75 -3.12 13.23
CA PHE A 22 3.65 -4.57 13.45
C PHE A 22 4.99 -5.28 13.24
N VAL A 23 5.86 -4.83 12.34
CA VAL A 23 7.19 -5.46 12.16
C VAL A 23 8.08 -5.29 13.39
N ILE A 24 7.91 -4.21 14.16
CA ILE A 24 8.64 -3.99 15.43
C ILE A 24 8.15 -4.97 16.49
N ILE A 25 6.84 -5.25 16.53
CA ILE A 25 6.22 -6.14 17.53
C ILE A 25 6.46 -7.61 17.17
N ILE A 26 6.29 -7.97 15.91
CA ILE A 26 6.43 -9.34 15.38
C ILE A 26 7.43 -9.30 14.22
N PRO A 27 8.73 -9.53 14.51
CA PRO A 27 9.75 -9.53 13.48
C PRO A 27 9.44 -10.52 12.35
N ALA A 28 9.94 -10.22 11.15
CA ALA A 28 9.77 -10.98 9.89
C ALA A 28 8.34 -11.04 9.29
N VAL A 29 7.28 -11.15 10.09
CA VAL A 29 5.91 -11.34 9.58
C VAL A 29 4.93 -10.22 9.93
N GLY A 30 5.27 -9.36 10.89
CA GLY A 30 4.37 -8.31 11.35
C GLY A 30 3.97 -7.32 10.26
N SER A 31 4.90 -6.96 9.37
CA SER A 31 4.58 -6.09 8.22
C SER A 31 3.49 -6.68 7.34
N VAL A 32 3.49 -7.99 7.10
CA VAL A 32 2.47 -8.68 6.30
C VAL A 32 1.09 -8.56 6.95
N LEU A 33 1.00 -8.73 8.28
CA LEU A 33 -0.23 -8.55 9.03
C LEU A 33 -0.71 -7.09 8.97
N GLY A 34 0.19 -6.13 9.12
CA GLY A 34 -0.13 -4.71 9.02
C GLY A 34 -0.69 -4.34 7.65
N LEU A 35 -0.10 -4.86 6.57
CA LEU A 35 -0.59 -4.66 5.19
C LEU A 35 -1.95 -5.32 4.97
N LEU A 36 -2.16 -6.54 5.46
CA LEU A 36 -3.47 -7.21 5.36
C LEU A 36 -4.56 -6.42 6.10
N ILE A 37 -4.27 -5.90 7.29
CA ILE A 37 -5.22 -5.09 8.06
C ILE A 37 -5.51 -3.76 7.34
N ALA A 38 -4.48 -3.09 6.82
CA ALA A 38 -4.68 -1.88 6.01
C ALA A 38 -5.59 -2.16 4.80
N GLY A 39 -5.34 -3.26 4.08
CA GLY A 39 -6.20 -3.74 2.99
C GLY A 39 -7.63 -3.99 3.46
N MET A 40 -7.83 -4.67 4.59
CA MET A 40 -9.16 -4.91 5.16
C MET A 40 -9.89 -3.61 5.48
N VAL A 41 -9.19 -2.59 5.98
CA VAL A 41 -9.80 -1.28 6.20
C VAL A 41 -10.25 -0.65 4.88
N VAL A 42 -9.43 -0.70 3.82
CA VAL A 42 -9.84 -0.24 2.48
C VAL A 42 -11.08 -0.97 2.01
N GLY A 43 -11.06 -2.30 2.07
CA GLY A 43 -12.20 -3.15 1.69
C GLY A 43 -13.47 -2.79 2.45
N TYR A 44 -13.36 -2.59 3.76
CA TYR A 44 -14.47 -2.19 4.62
C TYR A 44 -14.92 -0.74 4.36
N MET A 45 -14.06 0.16 3.94
CA MET A 45 -14.48 1.51 3.57
C MET A 45 -15.34 1.47 2.29
N VAL A 46 -14.89 0.75 1.26
CA VAL A 46 -15.58 0.72 -0.03
C VAL A 46 -16.81 -0.20 -0.02
N GLY A 47 -16.76 -1.34 0.67
CA GLY A 47 -17.87 -2.30 0.75
C GLY A 47 -18.23 -2.94 -0.60
N GLY A 48 -19.41 -3.56 -0.64
CA GLY A 48 -19.92 -4.25 -1.83
C GLY A 48 -19.27 -5.61 -2.03
N THR A 49 -18.92 -5.94 -3.28
CA THR A 49 -18.37 -7.26 -3.62
C THR A 49 -16.89 -7.43 -3.20
N ALA A 50 -16.44 -8.68 -3.08
CA ALA A 50 -15.02 -9.02 -2.89
C ALA A 50 -14.12 -8.38 -3.96
N GLY A 51 -14.57 -8.38 -5.23
CA GLY A 51 -13.82 -7.80 -6.33
C GLY A 51 -13.64 -6.28 -6.20
N ASN A 52 -14.64 -5.58 -5.66
CA ASN A 52 -14.56 -4.14 -5.44
C ASN A 52 -13.52 -3.77 -4.37
N GLY A 53 -13.54 -4.48 -3.25
CA GLY A 53 -12.54 -4.34 -2.19
C GLY A 53 -11.14 -4.73 -2.67
N MET A 54 -11.02 -5.81 -3.45
CA MET A 54 -9.75 -6.27 -4.01
C MET A 54 -9.10 -5.21 -4.90
N ALA A 55 -9.87 -4.60 -5.81
CA ALA A 55 -9.36 -3.58 -6.71
C ALA A 55 -8.90 -2.32 -5.98
N ASN A 56 -9.71 -1.83 -5.03
CA ASN A 56 -9.36 -0.65 -4.24
C ASN A 56 -8.14 -0.91 -3.34
N GLY A 57 -8.05 -2.09 -2.73
CA GLY A 57 -6.88 -2.51 -1.96
C GLY A 57 -5.62 -2.60 -2.83
N ALA A 58 -5.69 -3.25 -3.99
CA ALA A 58 -4.58 -3.35 -4.94
C ALA A 58 -4.06 -1.96 -5.37
N VAL A 59 -4.99 -1.05 -5.73
CA VAL A 59 -4.65 0.32 -6.13
C VAL A 59 -4.02 1.08 -4.98
N SER A 60 -4.50 0.91 -3.75
CA SER A 60 -3.88 1.49 -2.55
C SER A 60 -2.43 1.02 -2.36
N GLY A 61 -2.17 -0.28 -2.52
CA GLY A 61 -0.82 -0.82 -2.46
C GLY A 61 0.12 -0.26 -3.55
N LEU A 62 -0.37 -0.17 -4.79
CA LEU A 62 0.40 0.41 -5.91
C LEU A 62 0.62 1.92 -5.79
N PHE A 63 -0.38 2.64 -5.29
CA PHE A 63 -0.32 4.09 -5.12
C PHE A 63 0.85 4.46 -4.21
N GLY A 64 1.09 3.68 -3.15
CA GLY A 64 2.25 3.85 -2.30
C GLY A 64 3.58 3.75 -3.04
N ALA A 65 3.71 2.83 -4.00
CA ALA A 65 4.91 2.66 -4.82
C ALA A 65 5.26 3.92 -5.59
N ILE A 66 4.26 4.47 -6.26
CA ILE A 66 4.41 5.64 -7.11
C ILE A 66 4.75 6.86 -6.25
N VAL A 67 3.99 7.08 -5.18
CA VAL A 67 4.21 8.22 -4.27
C VAL A 67 5.59 8.15 -3.62
N LEU A 68 5.97 7.00 -3.04
CA LEU A 68 7.29 6.84 -2.42
C LEU A 68 8.44 7.02 -3.42
N SER A 69 8.30 6.51 -4.64
CA SER A 69 9.33 6.67 -5.68
C SER A 69 9.49 8.13 -6.08
N ILE A 70 8.39 8.86 -6.25
CA ILE A 70 8.43 10.30 -6.56
C ILE A 70 9.08 11.08 -5.42
N LEU A 71 8.69 10.81 -4.17
CA LEU A 71 9.28 11.46 -3.00
C LEU A 71 10.78 11.17 -2.88
N MET A 72 11.20 9.92 -3.10
CA MET A 72 12.62 9.53 -3.13
C MET A 72 13.39 10.30 -4.21
N LEU A 73 12.84 10.41 -5.42
CA LEU A 73 13.49 11.14 -6.52
C LEU A 73 13.63 12.63 -6.20
N ILE A 74 12.58 13.27 -5.67
CA ILE A 74 12.59 14.69 -5.32
C ILE A 74 13.59 14.94 -4.19
N PHE A 75 13.42 14.29 -3.04
CA PHE A 75 14.23 14.57 -1.86
C PHE A 75 15.64 14.02 -1.96
N GLY A 76 15.84 12.85 -2.59
CA GLY A 76 17.17 12.31 -2.86
C GLY A 76 17.98 13.28 -3.70
N THR A 77 17.40 13.78 -4.80
CA THR A 77 18.07 14.75 -5.66
C THR A 77 18.30 16.09 -4.96
N LEU A 78 17.33 16.58 -4.19
CA LEU A 78 17.44 17.85 -3.46
C LEU A 78 18.59 17.83 -2.43
N ILE A 79 18.77 16.71 -1.73
CA ILE A 79 19.75 16.58 -0.63
C ILE A 79 21.14 16.22 -1.15
N LEU A 80 21.23 15.31 -2.13
CA LEU A 80 22.50 14.71 -2.56
C LEU A 80 22.84 14.96 -4.05
N GLY A 81 22.06 15.80 -4.74
CA GLY A 81 22.24 16.10 -6.15
C GLY A 81 22.15 14.85 -7.04
N ILE A 82 23.07 14.73 -8.00
CA ILE A 82 23.07 13.64 -8.97
C ILE A 82 23.30 12.26 -8.34
N ILE A 83 24.03 12.20 -7.22
CA ILE A 83 24.23 10.94 -6.47
C ILE A 83 22.90 10.47 -5.88
N GLY A 84 22.14 11.39 -5.29
CA GLY A 84 20.82 11.10 -4.75
C GLY A 84 19.82 10.69 -5.83
N PHE A 85 19.84 11.36 -6.98
CA PHE A 85 19.03 10.98 -8.13
C PHE A 85 19.30 9.53 -8.58
N ALA A 86 20.58 9.17 -8.74
CA ALA A 86 20.98 7.83 -9.15
C ALA A 86 20.56 6.77 -8.13
N ALA A 87 20.81 7.02 -6.83
CA ALA A 87 20.41 6.11 -5.77
C ALA A 87 18.87 5.93 -5.71
N ALA A 88 18.11 7.02 -5.73
CA ALA A 88 16.65 6.99 -5.70
C ALA A 88 16.07 6.26 -6.91
N THR A 89 16.66 6.41 -8.10
CA THR A 89 16.24 5.69 -9.31
C THR A 89 16.41 4.19 -9.15
N VAL A 90 17.60 3.75 -8.71
CA VAL A 90 17.89 2.32 -8.48
C VAL A 90 16.97 1.75 -7.41
N THR A 91 16.82 2.44 -6.28
CA THR A 91 15.91 2.01 -5.20
C THR A 91 14.47 1.91 -5.69
N SER A 92 13.99 2.87 -6.48
CA SER A 92 12.62 2.86 -7.02
C SER A 92 12.35 1.65 -7.93
N ILE A 93 13.33 1.20 -8.70
CA ILE A 93 13.22 -0.01 -9.54
C ILE A 93 13.05 -1.26 -8.65
N PHE A 94 13.84 -1.39 -7.58
CA PHE A 94 13.70 -2.50 -6.64
C PHE A 94 12.37 -2.45 -5.88
N LEU A 95 11.97 -1.25 -5.45
CA LEU A 95 10.68 -1.04 -4.82
C LEU A 95 9.55 -1.48 -5.73
N PHE A 96 9.57 -1.12 -7.01
CA PHE A 96 8.54 -1.51 -7.97
C PHE A 96 8.26 -3.02 -7.98
N ILE A 97 9.30 -3.86 -7.88
CA ILE A 97 9.16 -5.31 -7.78
C ILE A 97 8.53 -5.71 -6.43
N ALA A 98 9.04 -5.16 -5.32
CA ALA A 98 8.52 -5.44 -3.98
C ALA A 98 7.05 -5.03 -3.80
N PHE A 99 6.62 -3.97 -4.50
CA PHE A 99 5.26 -3.46 -4.44
C PHE A 99 4.21 -4.38 -5.07
N PHE A 100 4.59 -5.36 -5.90
CA PHE A 100 3.66 -6.42 -6.29
C PHE A 100 3.22 -7.26 -5.09
N GLY A 101 4.12 -7.56 -4.15
CA GLY A 101 3.78 -8.25 -2.92
C GLY A 101 2.81 -7.43 -2.06
N VAL A 102 3.07 -6.12 -1.93
CA VAL A 102 2.18 -5.18 -1.22
C VAL A 102 0.81 -5.10 -1.88
N MET A 103 0.76 -4.99 -3.21
CA MET A 103 -0.49 -4.96 -3.98
C MET A 103 -1.32 -6.20 -3.70
N ILE A 104 -0.73 -7.39 -3.77
CA ILE A 104 -1.44 -8.66 -3.54
C ILE A 104 -1.97 -8.73 -2.10
N LEU A 105 -1.15 -8.39 -1.10
CA LEU A 105 -1.58 -8.41 0.30
C LEU A 105 -2.71 -7.41 0.57
N MET A 106 -2.60 -6.20 0.04
CA MET A 106 -3.64 -5.18 0.17
C MET A 106 -4.92 -5.59 -0.59
N ALA A 107 -4.80 -6.26 -1.74
CA ALA A 107 -5.93 -6.78 -2.50
C ALA A 107 -6.66 -7.90 -1.74
N ILE A 108 -5.91 -8.83 -1.13
CA ILE A 108 -6.49 -9.90 -0.29
C ILE A 108 -7.20 -9.29 0.92
N GLY A 109 -6.53 -8.37 1.62
CA GLY A 109 -7.15 -7.64 2.73
C GLY A 109 -8.41 -6.91 2.27
N GLY A 110 -8.35 -6.21 1.14
CA GLY A 110 -9.46 -5.49 0.54
C GLY A 110 -10.66 -6.38 0.25
N ALA A 111 -10.44 -7.57 -0.33
CA ALA A 111 -11.50 -8.53 -0.57
C ALA A 111 -12.16 -9.00 0.74
N ILE A 112 -11.37 -9.29 1.78
CA ILE A 112 -11.88 -9.70 3.10
C ILE A 112 -12.69 -8.56 3.72
N GLY A 113 -12.16 -7.34 3.69
CA GLY A 113 -12.81 -6.17 4.27
C GLY A 113 -14.17 -5.86 3.65
N SER A 114 -14.29 -5.95 2.32
CA SER A 114 -15.56 -5.70 1.65
C SER A 114 -16.59 -6.79 1.92
N LEU A 115 -16.16 -8.05 1.97
CA LEU A 115 -17.02 -9.18 2.38
C LEU A 115 -17.54 -9.03 3.81
N ILE A 116 -16.71 -8.53 4.74
CA ILE A 116 -17.14 -8.26 6.12
C ILE A 116 -18.19 -7.15 6.18
N LYS A 117 -18.06 -6.10 5.36
CA LYS A 117 -19.07 -5.04 5.29
C LYS A 117 -20.37 -5.51 4.64
N GLY A 118 -20.26 -6.38 3.65
CA GLY A 118 -21.39 -6.85 2.85
C GLY A 118 -21.89 -5.80 1.86
N GLU A 119 -22.96 -6.16 1.15
CA GLU A 119 -23.76 -5.26 0.33
C GLU A 119 -24.87 -4.69 1.23
N ALA A 120 -24.90 -3.37 1.39
CA ALA A 120 -26.03 -2.68 2.03
C ALA A 120 -27.17 -2.52 1.02
#